data_AF-A0A7J9WZF6-F1
#
_entry.id   AF-A0A7J9WZF6-F1
#
_cell.length_a   1.000
_cell.length_b   1.000
_cell.length_c   1.000
_cell.angle_alpha   90.00
_cell.angle_beta   90.00
_cell.angle_gamma   90.00
#
_symmetry.space_group_name_H-M   'P 1'
#
loop_
_entity.id
_entity.type
_entity.pdbx_description
1 polymer ?
#
loop_
_entity_poly.entity_id
_entity_poly.type
_entity_poly.pdbx_seq_one_letter_code
_entity_poly.pdbx_strand_id
1 'polypeptide(L)'
;MAVEGIDVSHWQGDVDWQAVKKSGRRFAFAKATEGRSMVDQKFERNWKNMKEAGIIRGAYHFAKPTSAAKPQARHFHKTVKPEPGDLPLVLDLEDGEEVGPQKLEQWVRTFVDEIKSLSGEAPIIYSGGFWKTHLNHMTDNLGCLLWLPQYGPKAENPRAWKKWTFWQYSDGTINAARLRPVPGVGQSCDRNRFQGTVVQLRKFTLINGGGTPERDSKKKSVKRRSSARKKVSGDVDLSLRDIQEILKRIGWPLKVDGEMGRETFSAIKDFQRGFAWWDLLIDGNAGIKTKEALRYAAENDGGCSLHFKFIEFKSKGDGWIKVHRSLVRGLEEVRDKVGPLTILSGYRDPAYNTRVGGATSSQHLHGNACDPVKDLPLDVVKGARRFSGIGIRRADNKVRHVDVRHEGPNTTGGTPQNPTIWFYA
;
A
#
# COMPACT_ATOMS: atom_id res chain seq x y z
N MET A 1 -12.11 -7.70 -2.29
CA MET A 1 -13.30 -6.82 -2.36
C MET A 1 -12.82 -5.39 -2.56
N ALA A 2 -13.57 -4.58 -3.31
CA ALA A 2 -13.30 -3.15 -3.44
C ALA A 2 -13.35 -2.49 -2.05
N VAL A 3 -12.53 -1.48 -1.84
CA VAL A 3 -12.52 -0.73 -0.58
C VAL A 3 -13.52 0.40 -0.69
N GLU A 4 -14.39 0.53 0.31
CA GLU A 4 -15.38 1.60 0.40
C GLU A 4 -14.81 2.82 1.15
N GLY A 5 -15.22 3.99 0.71
CA GLY A 5 -14.91 5.28 1.32
C GLY A 5 -16.04 6.27 1.10
N ILE A 6 -15.89 7.46 1.65
CA ILE A 6 -16.82 8.59 1.50
C ILE A 6 -16.04 9.85 1.16
N ASP A 7 -16.72 10.89 0.74
CA ASP A 7 -16.16 12.23 0.73
C ASP A 7 -17.15 13.21 1.34
N VAL A 8 -16.61 14.26 1.97
CA VAL A 8 -17.39 15.17 2.81
C VAL A 8 -16.90 16.60 2.70
N SER A 9 -17.81 17.53 2.99
CA SER A 9 -17.56 18.96 3.16
C SER A 9 -18.35 19.46 4.38
N HIS A 10 -18.46 20.77 4.55
CA HIS A 10 -19.33 21.37 5.55
C HIS A 10 -20.81 20.94 5.44
N TRP A 11 -21.27 20.53 4.25
CA TRP A 11 -22.65 20.08 4.03
C TRP A 11 -23.03 18.83 4.84
N GLN A 12 -22.06 17.98 5.19
CA GLN A 12 -22.30 16.77 5.99
C GLN A 12 -22.37 17.05 7.50
N GLY A 13 -22.17 18.30 7.94
CA GLY A 13 -22.25 18.69 9.34
C GLY A 13 -21.16 18.05 10.21
N ASP A 14 -21.55 17.58 11.39
CA ASP A 14 -20.64 16.94 12.33
C ASP A 14 -20.59 15.42 12.08
N VAL A 15 -19.47 14.95 11.54
CA VAL A 15 -19.28 13.53 11.20
C VAL A 15 -18.71 12.74 12.40
N ASP A 16 -19.37 11.64 12.75
CA ASP A 16 -18.84 10.61 13.66
C ASP A 16 -17.94 9.64 12.88
N TRP A 17 -16.65 9.94 12.87
CA TRP A 17 -15.64 9.16 12.15
C TRP A 17 -15.41 7.75 12.73
N GLN A 18 -15.72 7.52 14.01
CA GLN A 18 -15.66 6.18 14.61
C GLN A 18 -16.80 5.31 14.08
N ALA A 19 -18.02 5.85 13.96
CA ALA A 19 -19.13 5.17 13.31
C ALA A 19 -18.84 4.91 11.82
N VAL A 20 -18.23 5.87 11.12
CA VAL A 20 -17.79 5.69 9.72
C VAL A 20 -16.77 4.54 9.59
N LYS A 21 -15.79 4.46 10.50
CA LYS A 21 -14.80 3.36 10.51
C LYS A 21 -15.43 1.99 10.78
N LYS A 22 -16.27 1.91 11.81
CA LYS A 22 -16.96 0.67 12.26
C LYS A 22 -17.85 0.09 11.17
N SER A 23 -18.45 0.94 10.36
CA SER A 23 -19.34 0.57 9.27
C SER A 23 -18.62 0.17 7.98
N GLY A 24 -17.30 -0.03 8.03
CA GLY A 24 -16.53 -0.69 6.97
C GLY A 24 -15.78 0.26 6.04
N ARG A 25 -15.96 1.58 6.16
CA ARG A 25 -15.21 2.56 5.35
C ARG A 25 -13.75 2.59 5.78
N ARG A 26 -12.86 2.80 4.81
CA ARG A 26 -11.41 2.73 5.04
C ARG A 26 -10.65 3.95 4.54
N PHE A 27 -11.22 4.70 3.60
CA PHE A 27 -10.71 6.02 3.22
C PHE A 27 -11.80 7.06 3.22
N ALA A 28 -11.40 8.33 3.26
CA ALA A 28 -12.27 9.44 2.96
C ALA A 28 -11.51 10.63 2.36
N PHE A 29 -12.21 11.44 1.56
CA PHE A 29 -11.74 12.75 1.13
C PHE A 29 -12.51 13.86 1.84
N ALA A 30 -11.83 14.91 2.29
CA ALA A 30 -12.48 16.07 2.91
C ALA A 30 -12.19 17.35 2.11
N LYS A 31 -13.22 18.17 1.87
CA LYS A 31 -13.05 19.48 1.24
C LYS A 31 -12.14 20.31 2.12
N ALA A 32 -11.05 20.83 1.55
CA ALA A 32 -10.16 21.74 2.27
C ALA A 32 -10.39 23.17 1.84
N THR A 33 -10.35 23.42 0.53
CA THR A 33 -10.36 24.78 -0.02
C THR A 33 -11.16 24.88 -1.30
N GLU A 34 -11.55 26.10 -1.64
CA GLU A 34 -12.19 26.44 -2.91
C GLU A 34 -11.66 27.78 -3.41
N GLY A 35 -11.35 27.84 -4.71
CA GLY A 35 -10.84 29.06 -5.31
C GLY A 35 -9.60 29.62 -4.60
N ARG A 36 -9.47 30.94 -4.55
CA ARG A 36 -8.22 31.58 -4.09
C ARG A 36 -8.10 31.74 -2.57
N SER A 37 -9.19 31.57 -1.81
CA SER A 37 -9.20 32.00 -0.41
C SER A 37 -10.14 31.21 0.51
N MET A 38 -11.15 30.52 0.00
CA MET A 38 -12.11 29.84 0.86
C MET A 38 -11.49 28.58 1.47
N VAL A 39 -11.71 28.39 2.77
CA VAL A 39 -11.38 27.17 3.53
C VAL A 39 -12.71 26.59 4.03
N ASP A 40 -12.92 25.30 3.84
CA ASP A 40 -14.14 24.64 4.30
C ASP A 40 -14.22 24.65 5.83
N GLN A 41 -15.37 25.07 6.38
CA GLN A 41 -15.56 25.29 7.81
C GLN A 41 -15.44 24.02 8.66
N LYS A 42 -15.59 22.83 8.06
CA LYS A 42 -15.45 21.54 8.74
C LYS A 42 -14.13 20.85 8.45
N PHE A 43 -13.27 21.41 7.58
CA PHE A 43 -12.05 20.75 7.14
C PHE A 43 -11.16 20.33 8.31
N GLU A 44 -10.77 21.25 9.19
CA GLU A 44 -9.81 20.97 10.28
C GLU A 44 -10.32 19.85 11.20
N ARG A 45 -11.60 19.92 11.58
CA ARG A 45 -12.25 18.90 12.41
C ARG A 45 -12.29 17.54 11.69
N ASN A 46 -12.71 17.51 10.43
CA ASN A 46 -12.75 16.27 9.66
C ASN A 46 -11.35 15.70 9.46
N TRP A 47 -10.38 16.53 9.10
CA TRP A 47 -8.99 16.16 8.87
C TRP A 47 -8.39 15.47 10.09
N LYS A 48 -8.54 16.08 11.27
CA LYS A 48 -8.08 15.51 12.55
C LYS A 48 -8.81 14.20 12.86
N ASN A 49 -10.14 14.21 12.85
CA ASN A 49 -10.94 13.07 13.32
C ASN A 49 -10.85 11.85 12.39
N MET A 50 -10.63 12.05 11.09
CA MET A 50 -10.33 10.96 10.15
C MET A 50 -9.05 10.20 10.56
N LYS A 51 -7.98 10.95 10.90
CA LYS A 51 -6.71 10.35 11.33
C LYS A 51 -6.88 9.58 12.64
N GLU A 52 -7.55 10.18 13.63
CA GLU A 52 -7.81 9.53 14.93
C GLU A 52 -8.67 8.26 14.80
N ALA A 53 -9.61 8.22 13.86
CA ALA A 53 -10.39 7.01 13.54
C ALA A 53 -9.63 5.97 12.69
N GLY A 54 -8.39 6.26 12.29
CA GLY A 54 -7.59 5.40 11.42
C GLY A 54 -8.17 5.25 10.01
N ILE A 55 -8.87 6.27 9.51
CA ILE A 55 -9.31 6.37 8.11
C ILE A 55 -8.14 6.91 7.29
N ILE A 56 -7.86 6.28 6.14
CA ILE A 56 -6.88 6.80 5.18
C ILE A 56 -7.49 8.06 4.56
N ARG A 57 -6.95 9.23 4.90
CA ARG A 57 -7.57 10.52 4.57
C ARG A 57 -6.89 11.18 3.38
N GLY A 58 -7.67 11.85 2.55
CA GLY A 58 -7.22 12.77 1.51
C GLY A 58 -7.97 14.09 1.62
N ALA A 59 -7.43 15.13 1.03
CA ALA A 59 -8.07 16.44 0.99
C ALA A 59 -8.28 16.87 -0.45
N TYR A 60 -9.35 17.61 -0.72
CA TYR A 60 -9.63 18.11 -2.05
C TYR A 60 -9.82 19.62 -2.11
N HIS A 61 -9.46 20.18 -3.27
CA HIS A 61 -9.61 21.57 -3.62
C HIS A 61 -10.59 21.72 -4.77
N PHE A 62 -11.68 22.45 -4.53
CA PHE A 62 -12.66 22.77 -5.55
C PHE A 62 -12.13 23.88 -6.46
N ALA A 63 -11.89 23.55 -7.73
CA ALA A 63 -11.29 24.44 -8.71
C ALA A 63 -12.22 25.59 -9.11
N LYS A 64 -11.65 26.78 -9.33
CA LYS A 64 -12.32 27.91 -10.00
C LYS A 64 -11.48 28.41 -11.18
N PRO A 65 -11.51 27.75 -12.36
CA PRO A 65 -10.59 28.06 -13.46
C PRO A 65 -10.69 29.46 -14.07
N THR A 66 -11.75 30.22 -13.76
CA THR A 66 -11.85 31.66 -14.03
C THR A 66 -10.82 32.51 -13.31
N SER A 67 -10.13 31.97 -12.29
CA SER A 67 -9.04 32.63 -11.60
C SER A 67 -7.75 31.80 -11.69
N ALA A 68 -6.58 32.44 -11.57
CA ALA A 68 -5.29 31.78 -11.83
C ALA A 68 -5.04 30.52 -10.98
N ALA A 69 -4.45 29.49 -11.61
CA ALA A 69 -4.18 28.18 -11.02
C ALA A 69 -3.17 28.21 -9.86
N LYS A 70 -2.03 28.90 -10.02
CA LYS A 70 -0.96 28.91 -8.99
C LYS A 70 -1.42 29.44 -7.64
N PRO A 71 -2.15 30.58 -7.54
CA PRO A 71 -2.70 31.01 -6.27
C PRO A 71 -3.62 29.99 -5.60
N GLN A 72 -4.43 29.26 -6.37
CA GLN A 72 -5.31 28.21 -5.84
C GLN A 72 -4.51 27.01 -5.33
N ALA A 73 -3.54 26.51 -6.11
CA ALA A 73 -2.65 25.43 -5.69
C ALA A 73 -1.86 25.77 -4.41
N ARG A 74 -1.35 27.01 -4.32
CA ARG A 74 -0.65 27.51 -3.12
C ARG A 74 -1.58 27.65 -1.92
N HIS A 75 -2.80 28.15 -2.12
CA HIS A 75 -3.80 28.24 -1.06
C HIS A 75 -4.16 26.85 -0.52
N PHE A 76 -4.36 25.89 -1.42
CA PHE A 76 -4.63 24.51 -1.07
C PHE A 76 -3.48 23.87 -0.29
N HIS A 77 -2.25 23.91 -0.80
CA HIS A 77 -1.09 23.36 -0.11
C HIS A 77 -0.74 24.09 1.20
N LYS A 78 -1.02 25.39 1.30
CA LYS A 78 -0.86 26.13 2.57
C LYS A 78 -1.84 25.64 3.63
N THR A 79 -3.06 25.31 3.22
CA THR A 79 -4.14 24.85 4.11
C THR A 79 -3.96 23.39 4.49
N VAL A 80 -3.55 22.55 3.55
CA VAL A 80 -3.34 21.11 3.76
C VAL A 80 -1.86 20.82 3.72
N LYS A 81 -1.32 20.39 4.86
CA LYS A 81 0.03 19.83 4.96
C LYS A 81 -0.11 18.31 5.08
N PRO A 82 -0.26 17.58 3.95
CA PRO A 82 -0.48 16.16 4.01
C PRO A 82 0.79 15.47 4.55
N GLU A 83 0.59 14.47 5.39
CA GLU A 83 1.68 13.75 6.06
C GLU A 83 1.79 12.32 5.52
N PRO A 84 2.88 11.58 5.83
CA PRO A 84 2.98 10.19 5.45
C PRO A 84 1.77 9.38 5.93
N GLY A 85 1.17 8.61 5.03
CA GLY A 85 -0.09 7.89 5.26
C GLY A 85 -1.36 8.60 4.79
N ASP A 86 -1.28 9.89 4.42
CA ASP A 86 -2.38 10.60 3.74
C ASP A 86 -2.36 10.34 2.23
N LEU A 87 -3.51 10.47 1.54
CA LEU A 87 -3.58 10.41 0.09
C LEU A 87 -3.06 11.72 -0.55
N PRO A 88 -2.54 11.67 -1.81
CA PRO A 88 -2.18 12.85 -2.55
C PRO A 88 -3.34 13.84 -2.62
N LEU A 89 -2.98 15.12 -2.66
CA LEU A 89 -3.92 16.22 -2.78
C LEU A 89 -4.82 16.02 -4.01
N VAL A 90 -6.10 16.33 -3.89
CA VAL A 90 -7.06 16.17 -4.98
C VAL A 90 -7.40 17.52 -5.60
N LEU A 91 -7.29 17.62 -6.92
CA LEU A 91 -7.92 18.65 -7.73
C LEU A 91 -9.34 18.19 -8.09
N ASP A 92 -10.34 18.85 -7.53
CA ASP A 92 -11.75 18.69 -7.90
C ASP A 92 -12.07 19.67 -9.04
N LEU A 93 -12.22 19.13 -10.26
CA LEU A 93 -12.40 19.88 -11.50
C LEU A 93 -13.73 19.55 -12.16
N GLU A 94 -14.70 20.44 -11.91
CA GLU A 94 -16.07 20.33 -12.41
C GLU A 94 -16.69 21.67 -12.82
N ASP A 95 -15.85 22.71 -12.91
CA ASP A 95 -16.20 24.10 -13.24
C ASP A 95 -15.14 24.68 -14.19
N GLY A 96 -15.46 25.73 -14.94
CA GLY A 96 -14.54 26.43 -15.84
C GLY A 96 -14.79 26.23 -17.33
N GLU A 97 -15.97 25.78 -17.75
CA GLU A 97 -16.35 25.68 -19.16
C GLU A 97 -16.20 27.01 -19.93
N GLU A 98 -16.41 28.14 -19.25
CA GLU A 98 -16.41 29.49 -19.80
C GLU A 98 -15.01 29.97 -20.22
N VAL A 99 -13.93 29.39 -19.69
CA VAL A 99 -12.57 29.76 -20.13
C VAL A 99 -12.19 29.07 -21.45
N GLY A 100 -12.94 28.03 -21.83
CA GLY A 100 -12.74 27.25 -23.05
C GLY A 100 -11.63 26.19 -22.95
N PRO A 101 -11.67 25.14 -23.80
CA PRO A 101 -10.85 23.92 -23.66
C PRO A 101 -9.34 24.16 -23.55
N GLN A 102 -8.77 25.05 -24.37
CA GLN A 102 -7.33 25.29 -24.41
C GLN A 102 -6.83 26.01 -23.15
N LYS A 103 -7.57 27.03 -22.68
CA LYS A 103 -7.22 27.73 -21.45
C LYS A 103 -7.42 26.85 -20.23
N LEU A 104 -8.48 26.03 -20.24
CA LEU A 104 -8.76 25.06 -19.18
C LEU A 104 -7.64 24.01 -19.11
N GLU A 105 -7.17 23.46 -20.23
CA GLU A 105 -6.02 22.54 -20.26
C GLU A 105 -4.77 23.21 -19.67
N GLN A 106 -4.46 24.43 -20.10
CA GLN A 106 -3.29 25.17 -19.58
C GLN A 106 -3.42 25.43 -18.08
N TRP A 107 -4.64 25.73 -17.61
CA TRP A 107 -4.94 25.93 -16.20
C TRP A 107 -4.69 24.65 -15.39
N VAL A 108 -5.19 23.50 -15.86
CA VAL A 108 -5.00 22.19 -15.22
C VAL A 108 -3.53 21.82 -15.14
N ARG A 109 -2.79 21.93 -16.25
CA ARG A 109 -1.34 21.68 -16.28
C ARG A 109 -0.61 22.55 -15.26
N THR A 110 -0.94 23.85 -15.22
CA THR A 110 -0.34 24.79 -14.28
C THR A 110 -0.64 24.42 -12.82
N PHE A 111 -1.88 24.00 -12.51
CA PHE A 111 -2.25 23.58 -11.17
C PHE A 111 -1.51 22.30 -10.76
N VAL A 112 -1.50 21.29 -11.64
CA VAL A 112 -0.82 20.00 -11.43
C VAL A 112 0.67 20.19 -11.20
N ASP A 113 1.34 20.98 -12.04
CA ASP A 113 2.76 21.27 -11.91
C ASP A 113 3.08 22.01 -10.61
N GLU A 114 2.24 22.97 -10.21
CA GLU A 114 2.43 23.71 -8.97
C GLU A 114 2.24 22.82 -7.74
N ILE A 115 1.19 21.97 -7.70
CA ILE A 115 1.00 21.01 -6.60
C ILE A 115 2.15 20.01 -6.55
N LYS A 116 2.59 19.48 -7.69
CA LYS A 116 3.73 18.56 -7.75
C LYS A 116 5.01 19.20 -7.25
N SER A 117 5.23 20.48 -7.59
CA SER A 117 6.37 21.27 -7.09
C SER A 117 6.31 21.49 -5.57
N LEU A 118 5.12 21.73 -5.02
CA LEU A 118 4.93 22.04 -3.60
C LEU A 118 4.93 20.79 -2.71
N SER A 119 4.29 19.71 -3.17
CA SER A 119 4.01 18.51 -2.36
C SER A 119 4.87 17.30 -2.72
N GLY A 120 5.60 17.35 -3.84
CA GLY A 120 6.42 16.25 -4.35
C GLY A 120 5.66 15.23 -5.19
N GLU A 121 4.33 15.23 -5.15
CA GLU A 121 3.48 14.26 -5.84
C GLU A 121 2.46 14.93 -6.76
N ALA A 122 2.13 14.27 -7.87
CA ALA A 122 1.02 14.73 -8.72
C ALA A 122 -0.31 14.58 -7.96
N PRO A 123 -1.26 15.53 -8.10
CA PRO A 123 -2.56 15.40 -7.47
C PRO A 123 -3.37 14.25 -8.07
N ILE A 124 -4.39 13.83 -7.34
CA ILE A 124 -5.51 13.06 -7.90
C ILE A 124 -6.41 14.06 -8.63
N ILE A 125 -6.92 13.72 -9.81
CA ILE A 125 -7.95 14.52 -10.48
C ILE A 125 -9.31 13.87 -10.23
N TYR A 126 -10.19 14.60 -9.56
CA TYR A 126 -11.61 14.31 -9.54
C TYR A 126 -12.28 15.02 -10.72
N SER A 127 -12.73 14.24 -11.70
CA SER A 127 -13.52 14.74 -12.83
C SER A 127 -14.09 13.58 -13.66
N GLY A 128 -15.23 13.80 -14.30
CA GLY A 128 -15.96 12.77 -15.05
C GLY A 128 -16.60 13.33 -16.31
N GLY A 129 -17.89 13.63 -16.25
CA GLY A 129 -18.62 14.27 -17.34
C GLY A 129 -17.94 15.56 -17.82
N PHE A 130 -17.53 16.41 -16.87
CA PHE A 130 -16.85 17.67 -17.17
C PHE A 130 -15.57 17.48 -18.01
N TRP A 131 -14.64 16.62 -17.58
CA TRP A 131 -13.45 16.30 -18.38
C TRP A 131 -13.80 15.74 -19.76
N LYS A 132 -14.79 14.83 -19.84
CA LYS A 132 -15.21 14.21 -21.11
C LYS A 132 -15.82 15.22 -22.08
N THR A 133 -16.41 16.30 -21.58
CA THR A 133 -16.97 17.37 -22.42
C THR A 133 -15.91 18.39 -22.82
N HIS A 134 -15.06 18.83 -21.89
CA HIS A 134 -14.21 20.01 -22.09
C HIS A 134 -12.72 19.71 -22.31
N LEU A 135 -12.24 18.52 -21.97
CA LEU A 135 -10.81 18.15 -22.00
C LEU A 135 -10.54 16.79 -22.66
N ASN A 136 -11.50 16.23 -23.40
CA ASN A 136 -11.35 14.88 -23.98
C ASN A 136 -10.35 14.81 -25.15
N HIS A 137 -9.87 15.96 -25.63
CA HIS A 137 -8.72 16.02 -26.55
C HIS A 137 -7.40 15.69 -25.84
N MET A 138 -7.33 15.81 -24.51
CA MET A 138 -6.17 15.39 -23.73
C MET A 138 -6.13 13.85 -23.63
N THR A 139 -5.05 13.26 -24.13
CA THR A 139 -4.76 11.82 -24.05
C THR A 139 -3.71 11.46 -23.00
N ASP A 140 -3.00 12.46 -22.47
CA ASP A 140 -2.07 12.35 -21.36
C ASP A 140 -2.76 12.76 -20.05
N ASN A 141 -2.58 11.95 -19.01
CA ASN A 141 -3.15 12.20 -17.68
C ASN A 141 -2.23 13.02 -16.76
N LEU A 142 -1.10 13.52 -17.26
CA LEU A 142 -0.14 14.32 -16.48
C LEU A 142 0.46 13.55 -15.29
N GLY A 143 0.39 12.22 -15.31
CA GLY A 143 0.75 11.37 -14.17
C GLY A 143 -0.26 11.37 -13.02
N CYS A 144 -1.43 12.00 -13.20
CA CYS A 144 -2.46 12.08 -12.17
C CYS A 144 -3.31 10.80 -12.09
N LEU A 145 -3.70 10.43 -10.87
CA LEU A 145 -4.70 9.38 -10.65
C LEU A 145 -6.10 9.92 -10.93
N LEU A 146 -7.02 9.06 -11.35
CA LEU A 146 -8.41 9.44 -11.59
C LEU A 146 -9.31 9.06 -10.41
N TRP A 147 -10.03 10.04 -9.88
CA TRP A 147 -11.23 9.85 -9.09
C TRP A 147 -12.43 10.21 -9.97
N LEU A 148 -13.19 9.21 -10.40
CA LEU A 148 -14.25 9.38 -11.40
C LEU A 148 -15.60 9.56 -10.70
N PRO A 149 -16.31 10.70 -10.84
CA PRO A 149 -17.73 10.80 -10.52
C PRO A 149 -18.59 10.30 -11.66
N GLN A 150 -19.33 9.21 -11.42
CA GLN A 150 -20.29 8.68 -12.38
C GLN A 150 -21.34 7.79 -11.70
N TYR A 151 -22.59 8.26 -11.65
CA TYR A 151 -23.69 7.65 -10.87
C TYR A 151 -24.54 6.66 -11.67
N GLY A 152 -23.88 5.73 -12.36
CA GLY A 152 -24.52 4.73 -13.22
C GLY A 152 -23.95 3.32 -13.01
N PRO A 153 -24.53 2.29 -13.66
CA PRO A 153 -24.10 0.89 -13.48
C PRO A 153 -22.68 0.61 -14.02
N LYS A 154 -22.16 1.47 -14.89
CA LYS A 154 -20.85 1.33 -15.52
C LYS A 154 -20.11 2.65 -15.43
N ALA A 155 -18.84 2.59 -15.04
CA ALA A 155 -17.90 3.69 -15.06
C ALA A 155 -17.24 3.80 -16.46
N GLU A 156 -17.18 5.02 -17.01
CA GLU A 156 -16.55 5.30 -18.31
C GLU A 156 -15.48 6.38 -18.13
N ASN A 157 -14.23 5.96 -18.30
CA ASN A 157 -13.07 6.83 -18.10
C ASN A 157 -12.97 7.88 -19.23
N PRO A 158 -12.53 9.10 -18.92
CA PRO A 158 -12.03 10.01 -19.94
C PRO A 158 -10.82 9.41 -20.68
N ARG A 159 -10.58 9.85 -21.93
CA ARG A 159 -9.54 9.27 -22.81
C ARG A 159 -8.14 9.26 -22.21
N ALA A 160 -7.81 10.24 -21.37
CA ALA A 160 -6.52 10.31 -20.68
C ALA A 160 -6.26 9.14 -19.71
N TRP A 161 -7.30 8.44 -19.24
CA TRP A 161 -7.15 7.33 -18.30
C TRP A 161 -7.66 6.00 -18.86
N LYS A 162 -6.81 4.98 -18.77
CA LYS A 162 -7.20 3.59 -19.05
C LYS A 162 -8.10 2.99 -17.97
N LYS A 163 -7.99 3.48 -16.73
CA LYS A 163 -8.77 3.03 -15.56
C LYS A 163 -8.92 4.14 -14.54
N TRP A 164 -10.06 4.17 -13.84
CA TRP A 164 -10.24 4.95 -12.63
C TRP A 164 -9.47 4.33 -11.47
N THR A 165 -9.04 5.15 -10.50
CA THR A 165 -8.42 4.70 -9.25
C THR A 165 -9.44 4.72 -8.12
N PHE A 166 -10.19 5.82 -8.04
CA PHE A 166 -11.37 5.97 -7.18
C PHE A 166 -12.59 6.19 -8.06
N TRP A 167 -13.75 5.73 -7.61
CA TRP A 167 -15.03 5.91 -8.29
C TRP A 167 -16.06 6.38 -7.28
N GLN A 168 -16.54 7.62 -7.44
CA GLN A 168 -17.71 8.12 -6.74
C GLN A 168 -18.94 7.62 -7.51
N TYR A 169 -19.63 6.64 -6.91
CA TYR A 169 -20.71 5.91 -7.56
C TYR A 169 -22.09 6.37 -7.11
N SER A 170 -22.16 7.27 -6.11
CA SER A 170 -23.38 7.86 -5.60
C SER A 170 -23.06 9.12 -4.80
N ASP A 171 -23.96 10.10 -4.88
CA ASP A 171 -24.04 11.32 -4.06
C ASP A 171 -24.91 11.12 -2.79
N GLY A 172 -25.37 9.89 -2.56
CA GLY A 172 -26.32 9.55 -1.50
C GLY A 172 -27.77 9.89 -1.79
N THR A 173 -28.09 10.53 -2.92
CA THR A 173 -29.47 10.86 -3.33
C THR A 173 -29.96 9.94 -4.45
N ILE A 174 -29.11 9.66 -5.43
CA ILE A 174 -29.42 8.77 -6.54
C ILE A 174 -29.47 7.32 -6.06
N ASN A 175 -30.61 6.66 -6.30
CA ASN A 175 -30.92 5.31 -5.80
C ASN A 175 -30.90 5.17 -4.27
N ALA A 176 -31.19 6.25 -3.52
CA ALA A 176 -31.16 6.27 -2.05
C ALA A 176 -31.87 5.07 -1.39
N ALA A 177 -33.02 4.62 -1.93
CA ALA A 177 -33.76 3.46 -1.43
C ALA A 177 -32.97 2.13 -1.45
N ARG A 178 -31.95 2.02 -2.31
CA ARG A 178 -31.07 0.83 -2.43
C ARG A 178 -29.77 0.98 -1.65
N LEU A 179 -29.54 2.15 -1.05
CA LEU A 179 -28.32 2.49 -0.36
C LEU A 179 -28.52 2.41 1.15
N ARG A 180 -27.76 1.54 1.81
CA ARG A 180 -27.74 1.53 3.27
C ARG A 180 -27.21 2.88 3.77
N PRO A 181 -27.77 3.49 4.82
CA PRO A 181 -27.19 4.70 5.41
C PRO A 181 -25.70 4.55 5.72
N VAL A 182 -24.99 5.66 5.78
CA VAL A 182 -23.59 5.72 6.20
C VAL A 182 -23.59 6.12 7.68
N PRO A 183 -23.50 5.18 8.66
CA PRO A 183 -23.41 5.55 10.07
C PRO A 183 -22.35 6.62 10.32
N GLY A 184 -22.75 7.63 11.08
CA GLY A 184 -21.91 8.78 11.46
C GLY A 184 -21.92 9.94 10.47
N VAL A 185 -22.66 9.86 9.37
CA VAL A 185 -22.86 10.97 8.43
C VAL A 185 -24.37 11.26 8.32
N GLY A 186 -24.74 12.51 8.06
CA GLY A 186 -26.13 12.93 7.85
C GLY A 186 -26.82 12.24 6.66
N GLN A 187 -28.02 12.70 6.29
CA GLN A 187 -28.91 11.96 5.37
C GLN A 187 -28.36 11.77 3.94
N SER A 188 -27.52 12.68 3.45
CA SER A 188 -26.81 12.53 2.17
C SER A 188 -25.30 12.41 2.38
N CYS A 189 -24.68 11.46 1.69
CA CYS A 189 -23.26 11.19 1.77
C CYS A 189 -22.77 10.56 0.47
N ASP A 190 -21.76 11.19 -0.11
CA ASP A 190 -21.09 10.71 -1.30
C ASP A 190 -20.32 9.42 -0.99
N ARG A 191 -20.34 8.49 -1.94
CA ARG A 191 -19.85 7.12 -1.76
C ARG A 191 -18.85 6.75 -2.81
N ASN A 192 -17.71 6.27 -2.31
CA ASN A 192 -16.55 6.01 -3.13
C ASN A 192 -16.11 4.56 -3.04
N ARG A 193 -15.61 4.06 -4.16
CA ARG A 193 -14.87 2.80 -4.24
C ARG A 193 -13.46 3.06 -4.71
N PHE A 194 -12.51 2.41 -4.06
CA PHE A 194 -11.17 2.26 -4.57
C PHE A 194 -11.04 0.92 -5.30
N GLN A 195 -10.40 0.93 -6.49
CA GLN A 195 -10.23 -0.25 -7.35
C GLN A 195 -9.14 -1.21 -6.82
N GLY A 196 -9.36 -1.79 -5.64
CA GLY A 196 -8.41 -2.72 -5.04
C GLY A 196 -8.72 -3.04 -3.59
N THR A 197 -7.73 -3.60 -2.90
CA THR A 197 -7.74 -3.91 -1.46
C THR A 197 -7.23 -2.75 -0.62
N VAL A 198 -7.43 -2.78 0.71
CA VAL A 198 -6.91 -1.74 1.62
C VAL A 198 -5.39 -1.65 1.56
N VAL A 199 -4.71 -2.78 1.31
CA VAL A 199 -3.26 -2.82 1.12
C VAL A 199 -2.86 -2.10 -0.16
N GLN A 200 -3.61 -2.27 -1.26
CA GLN A 200 -3.36 -1.55 -2.50
C GLN A 200 -3.66 -0.05 -2.37
N LEU A 201 -4.69 0.32 -1.60
CA LEU A 201 -5.02 1.71 -1.30
C LEU A 201 -3.89 2.42 -0.56
N ARG A 202 -3.28 1.76 0.44
CA ARG A 202 -2.11 2.29 1.15
C ARG A 202 -0.88 2.51 0.26
N LYS A 203 -0.81 1.93 -0.94
CA LYS A 203 0.27 2.22 -1.89
C LYS A 203 0.13 3.59 -2.54
N PHE A 204 -1.06 4.18 -2.47
CA PHE A 204 -1.31 5.52 -2.99
C PHE A 204 -1.14 6.60 -1.93
N THR A 205 -0.80 6.27 -0.68
CA THR A 205 -0.56 7.30 0.35
C THR A 205 0.86 7.84 0.26
N LEU A 206 1.05 9.10 0.66
CA LEU A 206 2.36 9.75 0.76
C LEU A 206 3.28 8.97 1.70
N ILE A 207 4.56 8.91 1.35
CA ILE A 207 5.52 8.03 2.03
C ILE A 207 6.57 8.84 2.81
N ASN A 208 6.77 10.15 2.51
CA ASN A 208 7.60 11.10 3.27
C ASN A 208 7.27 12.57 2.94
N GLY A 209 7.14 13.44 3.94
CA GLY A 209 6.80 14.88 3.80
C GLY A 209 8.01 15.77 3.48
N GLY A 210 7.97 16.48 2.36
CA GLY A 210 8.99 17.45 1.96
C GLY A 210 8.77 18.82 2.58
N GLY A 211 9.43 19.12 3.70
CA GLY A 211 9.65 20.49 4.15
C GLY A 211 10.86 21.10 3.44
N THR A 212 10.68 22.23 2.77
CA THR A 212 11.75 23.03 2.16
C THR A 212 12.52 23.83 3.22
N PRO A 213 13.87 23.88 3.20
CA PRO A 213 14.62 24.91 3.89
C PRO A 213 14.72 26.17 3.02
N GLU A 214 14.45 27.31 3.63
CA GLU A 214 14.61 28.67 3.11
C GLU A 214 16.02 28.91 2.55
N ARG A 215 16.08 29.56 1.38
CA ARG A 215 17.33 30.05 0.80
C ARG A 215 17.70 31.36 1.46
N ASP A 216 18.80 31.36 2.20
CA ASP A 216 19.50 32.60 2.51
C ASP A 216 20.78 32.76 1.68
N SER A 217 21.01 34.01 1.31
CA SER A 217 21.89 34.45 0.24
C SER A 217 23.33 34.68 0.73
N LYS A 218 24.33 34.27 -0.05
CA LYS A 218 25.52 35.07 -0.42
C LYS A 218 26.54 34.27 -1.25
N LYS A 219 26.93 34.87 -2.39
CA LYS A 219 28.02 34.46 -3.28
C LYS A 219 29.39 34.70 -2.62
N LYS A 220 30.36 33.81 -2.84
CA LYS A 220 31.75 34.17 -3.18
C LYS A 220 32.46 33.00 -3.88
N SER A 221 33.26 33.38 -4.86
CA SER A 221 33.89 32.59 -5.92
C SER A 221 35.35 32.24 -5.62
N VAL A 222 35.79 31.00 -5.88
CA VAL A 222 37.21 30.67 -6.21
C VAL A 222 37.27 29.46 -7.17
N LYS A 223 38.15 29.54 -8.18
CA LYS A 223 38.41 28.54 -9.23
C LYS A 223 39.48 27.49 -8.83
N ARG A 224 39.18 26.22 -9.17
CA ARG A 224 40.01 25.08 -9.62
C ARG A 224 41.16 24.53 -8.73
N ARG A 225 41.04 23.25 -8.34
CA ARG A 225 41.80 22.11 -8.93
C ARG A 225 41.20 20.74 -8.54
N SER A 226 41.53 19.76 -9.36
CA SER A 226 40.93 18.44 -9.57
C SER A 226 41.00 17.46 -8.39
N SER A 227 39.84 16.95 -7.97
CA SER A 227 39.65 15.58 -7.49
C SER A 227 38.20 15.18 -7.77
N ALA A 228 37.99 14.05 -8.46
CA ALA A 228 36.68 13.58 -8.84
C ALA A 228 35.93 13.05 -7.59
N ARG A 229 35.26 13.94 -6.86
CA ARG A 229 34.25 13.62 -5.84
C ARG A 229 32.88 13.70 -6.50
N LYS A 230 32.23 12.54 -6.61
CA LYS A 230 30.92 12.30 -7.21
C LYS A 230 29.84 13.17 -6.57
N LYS A 231 29.01 13.80 -7.42
CA LYS A 231 27.73 14.45 -7.10
C LYS A 231 26.89 13.58 -6.17
N VAL A 232 26.31 14.17 -5.12
CA VAL A 232 25.27 13.52 -4.31
C VAL A 232 23.91 13.84 -4.94
N SER A 233 23.37 12.84 -5.63
CA SER A 233 22.02 12.81 -6.22
C SER A 233 21.05 12.11 -5.27
N GLY A 234 19.85 12.67 -5.08
CA GLY A 234 18.70 11.99 -4.46
C GLY A 234 17.99 11.03 -5.41
N ASP A 235 18.74 10.35 -6.28
CA ASP A 235 18.28 9.23 -7.08
C ASP A 235 18.63 7.96 -6.32
N VAL A 236 17.73 6.99 -6.21
CA VAL A 236 18.21 5.67 -5.84
C VAL A 236 17.50 4.56 -6.61
N ASP A 237 17.90 4.43 -7.87
CA ASP A 237 17.94 3.14 -8.54
C ASP A 237 18.92 2.23 -7.77
N LEU A 238 18.44 1.20 -7.06
CA LEU A 238 19.34 0.21 -6.46
C LEU A 238 20.08 -0.51 -7.60
N SER A 239 21.41 -0.45 -7.59
CA SER A 239 22.21 -1.31 -8.43
C SER A 239 22.04 -2.76 -7.99
N LEU A 240 22.40 -3.71 -8.86
CA LEU A 240 22.34 -5.13 -8.51
C LEU A 240 23.25 -5.48 -7.33
N ARG A 241 24.38 -4.77 -7.20
CA ARG A 241 25.27 -4.90 -6.06
C ARG A 241 24.60 -4.46 -4.77
N ASP A 242 23.89 -3.34 -4.77
CA ASP A 242 23.14 -2.86 -3.60
C ASP A 242 22.04 -3.86 -3.18
N ILE A 243 21.36 -4.46 -4.17
CA ILE A 243 20.35 -5.50 -3.92
C ILE A 243 20.99 -6.72 -3.24
N GLN A 244 22.13 -7.20 -3.75
CA GLN A 244 22.86 -8.31 -3.13
C GLN A 244 23.34 -7.97 -1.72
N GLU A 245 23.84 -6.75 -1.49
CA GLU A 245 24.27 -6.28 -0.17
C GLU A 245 23.11 -6.25 0.83
N ILE A 246 21.94 -5.76 0.41
CA ILE A 246 20.73 -5.77 1.24
C ILE A 246 20.31 -7.22 1.54
N LEU A 247 20.15 -8.07 0.52
CA LEU A 247 19.73 -9.45 0.69
C LEU A 247 20.68 -10.23 1.61
N LYS A 248 21.99 -10.03 1.44
CA LYS A 248 23.01 -10.61 2.31
C LYS A 248 22.87 -10.13 3.74
N ARG A 249 22.70 -8.82 3.95
CA ARG A 249 22.53 -8.21 5.28
C ARG A 249 21.28 -8.75 6.00
N ILE A 250 20.18 -8.95 5.29
CA ILE A 250 18.93 -9.45 5.89
C ILE A 250 18.86 -10.99 5.97
N GLY A 251 19.90 -11.70 5.49
CA GLY A 251 20.13 -13.09 5.86
C GLY A 251 20.38 -14.09 4.72
N TRP A 252 20.28 -13.71 3.45
CA TRP A 252 20.55 -14.65 2.36
C TRP A 252 22.06 -14.93 2.22
N PRO A 253 22.48 -16.19 1.99
CA PRO A 253 23.89 -16.57 1.85
C PRO A 253 24.41 -16.24 0.44
N LEU A 254 24.39 -14.97 0.05
CA LEU A 254 24.81 -14.51 -1.27
C LEU A 254 26.25 -13.98 -1.30
N LYS A 255 26.88 -14.15 -2.46
CA LYS A 255 28.01 -13.33 -2.89
C LYS A 255 27.53 -11.96 -3.36
N VAL A 256 28.37 -10.94 -3.18
CA VAL A 256 28.17 -9.58 -3.68
C VAL A 256 29.18 -9.33 -4.80
N ASP A 257 28.77 -9.53 -6.04
CA ASP A 257 29.59 -9.35 -7.25
C ASP A 257 28.97 -8.41 -8.29
N GLY A 258 27.72 -8.00 -8.10
CA GLY A 258 27.00 -7.14 -9.02
C GLY A 258 26.45 -7.87 -10.25
N GLU A 259 26.43 -9.20 -10.26
CA GLU A 259 25.98 -10.01 -11.40
C GLU A 259 24.63 -10.71 -11.16
N MET A 260 23.81 -10.80 -12.22
CA MET A 260 22.49 -11.44 -12.16
C MET A 260 22.62 -12.96 -12.37
N GLY A 261 23.23 -13.63 -11.38
CA GLY A 261 23.33 -15.09 -11.33
C GLY A 261 22.06 -15.78 -10.85
N ARG A 262 22.02 -17.11 -10.97
CA ARG A 262 20.88 -17.94 -10.54
C ARG A 262 20.53 -17.75 -9.06
N GLU A 263 21.53 -17.60 -8.21
CA GLU A 263 21.34 -17.37 -6.77
C GLU A 263 20.75 -15.99 -6.51
N THR A 264 21.29 -14.91 -7.11
CA THR A 264 20.75 -13.56 -7.01
C THR A 264 19.28 -13.52 -7.44
N PHE A 265 18.96 -14.10 -8.60
CA PHE A 265 17.59 -14.19 -9.11
C PHE A 265 16.66 -14.95 -8.16
N SER A 266 17.12 -16.10 -7.66
CA SER A 266 16.33 -16.93 -6.73
C SER A 266 16.09 -16.21 -5.40
N ALA A 267 17.09 -15.50 -4.88
CA ALA A 267 16.97 -14.75 -3.63
C ALA A 267 16.01 -13.56 -3.77
N ILE A 268 16.04 -12.85 -4.90
CA ILE A 268 15.04 -11.80 -5.20
C ILE A 268 13.64 -12.42 -5.23
N LYS A 269 13.47 -13.56 -5.91
CA LYS A 269 12.18 -14.25 -6.02
C LYS A 269 11.66 -14.74 -4.66
N ASP A 270 12.52 -15.32 -3.83
CA ASP A 270 12.17 -15.79 -2.49
C ASP A 270 11.89 -14.62 -1.53
N PHE A 271 12.64 -13.53 -1.63
CA PHE A 271 12.35 -12.28 -0.92
C PHE A 271 10.96 -11.75 -1.31
N GLN A 272 10.68 -11.64 -2.61
CA GLN A 272 9.38 -11.21 -3.11
C GLN A 272 8.27 -12.08 -2.55
N ARG A 273 8.43 -13.41 -2.61
CA ARG A 273 7.45 -14.40 -2.15
C ARG A 273 7.14 -14.28 -0.66
N GLY A 274 8.15 -14.02 0.17
CA GLY A 274 8.00 -13.96 1.63
C GLY A 274 7.66 -12.59 2.21
N PHE A 275 7.85 -11.51 1.46
CA PHE A 275 7.53 -10.15 1.92
C PHE A 275 6.01 -9.98 2.13
N ALA A 276 5.58 -9.78 3.37
CA ALA A 276 4.18 -9.85 3.78
C ALA A 276 3.52 -8.49 4.06
N TRP A 277 4.31 -7.42 4.22
CA TRP A 277 3.81 -6.04 4.38
C TRP A 277 2.92 -5.58 3.22
N TRP A 278 3.29 -5.93 1.99
CA TRP A 278 2.43 -5.79 0.81
C TRP A 278 2.78 -6.82 -0.25
N ASP A 279 1.86 -7.02 -1.20
CA ASP A 279 2.10 -7.99 -2.26
C ASP A 279 3.10 -7.45 -3.31
N LEU A 280 4.15 -8.24 -3.52
CA LEU A 280 5.10 -8.13 -4.62
C LEU A 280 4.77 -9.15 -5.71
N LEU A 281 5.04 -8.79 -6.97
CA LEU A 281 5.10 -9.75 -8.07
C LEU A 281 6.27 -10.70 -7.82
N ILE A 282 6.10 -11.99 -8.06
CA ILE A 282 7.11 -13.03 -7.79
C ILE A 282 7.73 -13.44 -9.13
N ASP A 283 8.66 -12.62 -9.61
CA ASP A 283 9.26 -12.76 -10.94
C ASP A 283 10.79 -12.86 -10.91
N GLY A 284 11.43 -12.69 -9.74
CA GLY A 284 12.89 -12.68 -9.59
C GLY A 284 13.55 -11.41 -10.13
N ASN A 285 12.76 -10.42 -10.58
CA ASN A 285 13.24 -9.14 -11.06
C ASN A 285 13.08 -8.05 -9.99
N ALA A 286 14.16 -7.32 -9.72
CA ALA A 286 14.14 -6.20 -8.80
C ALA A 286 13.57 -4.92 -9.45
N GLY A 287 12.28 -4.94 -9.78
CA GLY A 287 11.55 -3.72 -10.18
C GLY A 287 11.38 -2.74 -9.00
N ILE A 288 10.82 -1.55 -9.27
CA ILE A 288 10.69 -0.46 -8.28
C ILE A 288 10.11 -0.95 -6.94
N LYS A 289 9.00 -1.69 -6.96
CA LYS A 289 8.36 -2.25 -5.74
C LYS A 289 9.23 -3.23 -4.97
N THR A 290 10.01 -4.03 -5.69
CA THR A 290 10.96 -4.96 -5.07
C THR A 290 12.11 -4.19 -4.43
N LYS A 291 12.62 -3.15 -5.10
CA LYS A 291 13.68 -2.27 -4.60
C LYS A 291 13.24 -1.51 -3.34
N GLU A 292 12.02 -0.99 -3.34
CA GLU A 292 11.40 -0.36 -2.16
C GLU A 292 11.26 -1.34 -0.99
N ALA A 293 10.72 -2.54 -1.26
CA ALA A 293 10.58 -3.56 -0.24
C ALA A 293 11.94 -4.00 0.33
N LEU A 294 12.96 -4.13 -0.51
CA LEU A 294 14.33 -4.43 -0.08
C LEU A 294 14.86 -3.36 0.87
N ARG A 295 14.69 -2.07 0.55
CA ARG A 295 15.05 -0.96 1.46
C ARG A 295 14.27 -1.04 2.77
N TYR A 296 12.96 -1.22 2.68
CA TYR A 296 12.10 -1.29 3.86
C TYR A 296 12.51 -2.43 4.78
N ALA A 297 12.73 -3.63 4.25
CA ALA A 297 13.22 -4.76 5.04
C ALA A 297 14.60 -4.46 5.64
N ALA A 298 15.50 -3.83 4.88
CA ALA A 298 16.81 -3.40 5.37
C ALA A 298 16.75 -2.41 6.54
N GLU A 299 15.83 -1.44 6.48
CA GLU A 299 15.61 -0.42 7.53
C GLU A 299 14.90 -1.01 8.75
N ASN A 300 14.12 -2.09 8.56
CA ASN A 300 13.37 -2.78 9.61
C ASN A 300 14.00 -4.12 10.01
N ASP A 301 15.33 -4.16 10.05
CA ASP A 301 16.13 -5.30 10.55
C ASP A 301 15.74 -6.66 9.95
N GLY A 302 15.54 -6.68 8.63
CA GLY A 302 15.15 -7.87 7.87
C GLY A 302 13.67 -8.29 8.04
N GLY A 303 12.82 -7.41 8.56
CA GLY A 303 11.40 -7.67 8.78
C GLY A 303 10.65 -8.03 7.48
N CYS A 304 10.08 -9.23 7.42
CA CYS A 304 9.15 -9.62 6.35
C CYS A 304 7.69 -9.26 6.69
N SER A 305 7.42 -9.02 7.97
CA SER A 305 6.15 -8.54 8.55
C SER A 305 6.44 -7.74 9.82
N LEU A 306 5.40 -7.38 10.58
CA LEU A 306 5.54 -6.56 11.78
C LEU A 306 6.38 -7.24 12.86
N HIS A 307 6.20 -8.55 13.02
CA HIS A 307 6.84 -9.30 14.10
C HIS A 307 7.78 -10.42 13.64
N PHE A 308 7.85 -10.71 12.35
CA PHE A 308 8.73 -11.75 11.82
C PHE A 308 9.74 -11.19 10.82
N LYS A 309 10.97 -11.70 10.92
CA LYS A 309 12.11 -11.42 10.04
C LYS A 309 12.36 -12.59 9.10
N PHE A 310 12.91 -12.29 7.92
CA PHE A 310 13.28 -13.33 6.95
C PHE A 310 14.24 -14.38 7.52
N ILE A 311 15.23 -13.94 8.31
CA ILE A 311 16.26 -14.81 8.91
C ILE A 311 15.67 -15.90 9.82
N GLU A 312 14.48 -15.69 10.39
CA GLU A 312 13.81 -16.68 11.26
C GLU A 312 13.34 -17.92 10.49
N PHE A 313 13.17 -17.81 9.18
CA PHE A 313 12.73 -18.90 8.31
C PHE A 313 13.87 -19.61 7.58
N LYS A 314 15.14 -19.24 7.84
CA LYS A 314 16.30 -19.83 7.16
C LYS A 314 16.43 -21.33 7.40
N SER A 315 16.93 -22.06 6.41
CA SER A 315 17.35 -23.44 6.62
C SER A 315 18.55 -23.51 7.56
N LYS A 316 18.58 -24.53 8.42
CA LYS A 316 19.75 -24.83 9.28
C LYS A 316 20.80 -25.70 8.56
N GLY A 317 20.57 -26.06 7.29
CA GLY A 317 21.57 -26.69 6.44
C GLY A 317 22.31 -25.66 5.60
N ASP A 318 21.76 -25.33 4.43
CA ASP A 318 22.39 -24.42 3.45
C ASP A 318 22.32 -22.92 3.81
N GLY A 319 21.58 -22.55 4.86
CA GLY A 319 21.38 -21.16 5.26
C GLY A 319 20.43 -20.37 4.36
N TRP A 320 19.89 -20.97 3.29
CA TRP A 320 18.98 -20.28 2.37
C TRP A 320 17.65 -19.96 3.05
N ILE A 321 16.97 -18.91 2.59
CA ILE A 321 15.69 -18.47 3.14
C ILE A 321 14.61 -18.67 2.09
N LYS A 322 13.56 -19.42 2.45
CA LYS A 322 12.28 -19.44 1.73
C LYS A 322 11.15 -19.29 2.72
N VAL A 323 10.20 -18.41 2.42
CA VAL A 323 8.96 -18.30 3.19
C VAL A 323 7.85 -17.78 2.29
N HIS A 324 6.63 -18.27 2.48
CA HIS A 324 5.46 -17.75 1.79
C HIS A 324 4.75 -16.68 2.63
N ARG A 325 4.40 -15.55 2.04
CA ARG A 325 3.72 -14.45 2.76
C ARG A 325 2.40 -14.87 3.41
N SER A 326 1.65 -15.83 2.85
CA SER A 326 0.41 -16.33 3.47
C SER A 326 0.67 -17.06 4.79
N LEU A 327 1.80 -17.77 4.89
CA LEU A 327 2.25 -18.37 6.16
C LEU A 327 2.53 -17.28 7.18
N VAL A 328 3.34 -16.28 6.80
CA VAL A 328 3.71 -15.15 7.67
C VAL A 328 2.45 -14.41 8.17
N ARG A 329 1.50 -14.10 7.28
CA ARG A 329 0.23 -13.45 7.64
C ARG A 329 -0.60 -14.30 8.60
N GLY A 330 -0.64 -15.62 8.41
CA GLY A 330 -1.30 -16.52 9.37
C GLY A 330 -0.61 -16.54 10.73
N LEU A 331 0.72 -16.51 10.75
CA LEU A 331 1.48 -16.46 12.01
C LEU A 331 1.26 -15.14 12.75
N GLU A 332 1.13 -14.01 12.05
CA GLU A 332 0.75 -12.72 12.66
C GLU A 332 -0.63 -12.79 13.32
N GLU A 333 -1.63 -13.36 12.64
CA GLU A 333 -2.98 -13.52 13.21
C GLU A 333 -3.01 -14.43 14.44
N VAL A 334 -2.18 -15.48 14.46
CA VAL A 334 -2.03 -16.33 15.65
C VAL A 334 -1.32 -15.57 16.76
N ARG A 335 -0.23 -14.87 16.44
CA ARG A 335 0.55 -14.07 17.40
C ARG A 335 -0.31 -13.01 18.10
N ASP A 336 -1.22 -12.36 17.38
CA ASP A 336 -2.18 -11.40 17.94
C ASP A 336 -3.07 -11.99 19.04
N LYS A 337 -3.24 -13.32 19.08
CA LYS A 337 -4.06 -14.03 20.07
C LYS A 337 -3.24 -14.68 21.18
N VAL A 338 -2.03 -15.15 20.89
CA VAL A 338 -1.21 -15.93 21.84
C VAL A 338 -0.03 -15.14 22.42
N GLY A 339 0.20 -13.92 21.95
CA GLY A 339 1.39 -13.15 22.28
C GLY A 339 2.62 -13.62 21.50
N PRO A 340 3.85 -13.37 22.01
CA PRO A 340 5.07 -13.65 21.27
C PRO A 340 5.19 -15.09 20.76
N LEU A 341 5.35 -15.23 19.45
CA LEU A 341 5.55 -16.47 18.72
C LEU A 341 6.97 -16.47 18.11
N THR A 342 7.71 -17.56 18.30
CA THR A 342 9.07 -17.74 17.77
C THR A 342 9.11 -18.97 16.86
N ILE A 343 9.83 -18.85 15.74
CA ILE A 343 9.99 -19.91 14.74
C ILE A 343 11.11 -20.87 15.18
N LEU A 344 10.77 -22.15 15.39
CA LEU A 344 11.75 -23.20 15.65
C LEU A 344 12.36 -23.73 14.34
N SER A 345 11.54 -23.88 13.32
CA SER A 345 11.92 -24.35 11.98
C SER A 345 11.02 -23.75 10.90
N GLY A 346 11.59 -22.99 9.98
CA GLY A 346 10.96 -22.52 8.74
C GLY A 346 11.31 -23.41 7.55
N TYR A 347 11.91 -22.84 6.50
CA TYR A 347 12.38 -23.61 5.35
C TYR A 347 13.44 -24.64 5.74
N ARG A 348 13.45 -25.76 5.04
CA ARG A 348 14.48 -26.79 5.14
C ARG A 348 14.97 -27.11 3.74
N ASP A 349 16.27 -27.03 3.51
CA ASP A 349 16.85 -27.58 2.30
C ASP A 349 16.74 -29.13 2.29
N PRO A 350 16.82 -29.78 1.12
CA PRO A 350 16.62 -31.23 1.02
C PRO A 350 17.53 -32.06 1.95
N ALA A 351 18.80 -31.68 2.09
CA ALA A 351 19.75 -32.41 2.93
C ALA A 351 19.39 -32.26 4.41
N TYR A 352 19.07 -31.03 4.85
CA TYR A 352 18.62 -30.80 6.22
C TYR A 352 17.29 -31.48 6.52
N ASN A 353 16.33 -31.45 5.59
CA ASN A 353 15.04 -32.11 5.75
C ASN A 353 15.21 -33.62 5.96
N THR A 354 16.04 -34.29 5.15
CA THR A 354 16.37 -35.71 5.33
C THR A 354 17.04 -35.96 6.69
N ARG A 355 18.00 -35.12 7.08
CA ARG A 355 18.73 -35.26 8.36
C ARG A 355 17.82 -35.21 9.58
N VAL A 356 16.74 -34.43 9.53
CA VAL A 356 15.75 -34.34 10.63
C VAL A 356 14.56 -35.28 10.47
N GLY A 357 14.65 -36.26 9.55
CA GLY A 357 13.58 -37.23 9.30
C GLY A 357 12.31 -36.63 8.69
N GLY A 358 12.42 -35.49 8.00
CA GLY A 358 11.30 -34.84 7.33
C GLY A 358 10.82 -35.64 6.12
N ALA A 359 9.50 -35.63 5.88
CA ALA A 359 8.92 -36.27 4.71
C ALA A 359 9.46 -35.66 3.39
N THR A 360 9.52 -36.47 2.33
CA THR A 360 9.92 -36.00 0.99
C THR A 360 8.93 -35.01 0.39
N SER A 361 7.66 -35.06 0.80
CA SER A 361 6.58 -34.13 0.43
C SER A 361 6.39 -32.99 1.43
N SER A 362 7.35 -32.78 2.33
CA SER A 362 7.29 -31.77 3.40
C SER A 362 7.15 -30.35 2.86
N GLN A 363 6.19 -29.60 3.40
CA GLN A 363 6.00 -28.18 3.06
C GLN A 363 7.15 -27.28 3.53
N HIS A 364 8.02 -27.77 4.43
CA HIS A 364 9.26 -27.05 4.78
C HIS A 364 10.20 -26.92 3.58
N LEU A 365 10.24 -27.90 2.66
CA LEU A 365 11.05 -27.85 1.42
C LEU A 365 10.62 -26.73 0.47
N HIS A 366 9.43 -26.18 0.68
CA HIS A 366 8.84 -25.13 -0.15
C HIS A 366 8.72 -23.80 0.60
N GLY A 367 9.20 -23.69 1.85
CA GLY A 367 9.00 -22.48 2.67
C GLY A 367 7.53 -22.19 2.97
N ASN A 368 6.69 -23.22 2.95
CA ASN A 368 5.24 -23.12 3.20
C ASN A 368 4.86 -23.54 4.62
N ALA A 369 5.82 -24.01 5.42
CA ALA A 369 5.58 -24.53 6.75
C ALA A 369 6.41 -23.83 7.83
N CYS A 370 5.88 -23.88 9.04
CA CYS A 370 6.53 -23.42 10.26
C CYS A 370 6.23 -24.38 11.41
N ASP A 371 7.28 -24.72 12.16
CA ASP A 371 7.15 -25.27 13.50
C ASP A 371 7.44 -24.14 14.51
N PRO A 372 6.50 -23.79 15.41
CA PRO A 372 6.75 -22.84 16.48
C PRO A 372 7.54 -23.48 17.63
N VAL A 373 8.29 -22.68 18.38
CA VAL A 373 9.02 -23.15 19.58
C VAL A 373 8.05 -23.60 20.68
N LYS A 374 6.98 -22.84 20.90
CA LYS A 374 5.90 -23.18 21.83
C LYS A 374 4.73 -23.75 21.05
N ASP A 375 4.19 -24.87 21.51
CA ASP A 375 3.01 -25.44 20.86
C ASP A 375 1.80 -24.51 21.03
N LEU A 376 0.99 -24.41 19.97
CA LEU A 376 -0.07 -23.40 19.86
C LEU A 376 -1.45 -23.99 20.22
N PRO A 377 -2.41 -23.18 20.73
CA PRO A 377 -3.79 -23.62 20.91
C PRO A 377 -4.46 -23.94 19.57
N LEU A 378 -5.09 -25.12 19.47
CA LEU A 378 -5.71 -25.59 18.23
C LEU A 378 -6.86 -24.70 17.76
N ASP A 379 -7.69 -24.23 18.69
CA ASP A 379 -8.81 -23.33 18.44
C ASP A 379 -8.35 -22.00 17.83
N VAL A 380 -7.25 -21.44 18.32
CA VAL A 380 -6.65 -20.22 17.76
C VAL A 380 -6.14 -20.46 16.34
N VAL A 381 -5.40 -21.54 16.11
CA VAL A 381 -4.84 -21.87 14.78
C VAL A 381 -5.95 -22.12 13.76
N LYS A 382 -6.99 -22.88 14.12
CA LYS A 382 -8.15 -23.11 13.25
C LYS A 382 -8.97 -21.83 13.04
N GLY A 383 -9.08 -21.01 14.09
CA GLY A 383 -9.79 -19.73 14.08
C GLY A 383 -9.20 -18.72 13.09
N ALA A 384 -7.88 -18.74 12.88
CA ALA A 384 -7.21 -17.89 11.89
C ALA A 384 -7.69 -18.18 10.46
N ARG A 385 -8.10 -19.42 10.15
CA ARG A 385 -8.53 -19.84 8.79
C ARG A 385 -7.51 -19.46 7.70
N ARG A 386 -6.21 -19.56 8.03
CA ARG A 386 -5.08 -19.29 7.13
C ARG A 386 -4.30 -20.54 6.76
N PHE A 387 -4.29 -21.55 7.61
CA PHE A 387 -3.48 -22.75 7.43
C PHE A 387 -4.29 -23.86 6.79
N SER A 388 -3.68 -24.55 5.83
CA SER A 388 -4.28 -25.69 5.13
C SER A 388 -3.71 -27.04 5.57
N GLY A 389 -2.66 -27.02 6.38
CA GLY A 389 -2.14 -28.18 7.09
C GLY A 389 -1.84 -27.84 8.54
N ILE A 390 -2.27 -28.70 9.47
CA ILE A 390 -2.08 -28.53 10.92
C ILE A 390 -1.61 -29.86 11.52
N GLY A 391 -0.43 -29.86 12.10
CA GLY A 391 0.11 -31.01 12.83
C GLY A 391 -0.05 -30.83 14.35
N ILE A 392 -0.65 -31.81 15.01
CA ILE A 392 -1.10 -31.72 16.41
C ILE A 392 -0.37 -32.77 17.25
N ARG A 393 0.05 -32.44 18.48
CA ARG A 393 0.52 -33.43 19.46
C ARG A 393 -0.68 -34.17 20.06
N ARG A 394 -0.66 -35.50 20.03
CA ARG A 394 -1.79 -36.32 20.51
C ARG A 394 -2.08 -36.15 22.01
N ALA A 395 -1.05 -35.97 22.83
CA ALA A 395 -1.18 -35.92 24.29
C ALA A 395 -2.11 -34.80 24.81
N ASP A 396 -2.10 -33.63 24.17
CA ASP A 396 -2.76 -32.43 24.70
C ASP A 396 -3.42 -31.54 23.62
N ASN A 397 -3.54 -32.06 22.40
CA ASN A 397 -4.14 -31.36 21.25
C ASN A 397 -3.49 -30.00 20.92
N LYS A 398 -2.23 -29.79 21.31
CA LYS A 398 -1.49 -28.57 20.94
C LYS A 398 -0.90 -28.70 19.55
N VAL A 399 -0.92 -27.61 18.79
CA VAL A 399 -0.41 -27.54 17.43
C VAL A 399 1.11 -27.36 17.47
N ARG A 400 1.83 -28.31 16.86
CA ARG A 400 3.30 -28.25 16.70
C ARG A 400 3.75 -27.82 15.30
N HIS A 401 2.82 -27.76 14.35
CA HIS A 401 3.13 -27.49 12.96
C HIS A 401 1.95 -26.82 12.27
N VAL A 402 2.26 -25.81 11.44
CA VAL A 402 1.31 -25.19 10.54
C VAL A 402 1.92 -25.00 9.15
N ASP A 403 1.10 -25.18 8.11
CA ASP A 403 1.51 -24.88 6.74
C ASP A 403 0.40 -24.31 5.87
N VAL A 404 0.82 -23.67 4.78
CA VAL A 404 -0.01 -23.14 3.71
C VAL A 404 0.16 -23.95 2.42
N ARG A 405 0.07 -25.29 2.49
CA ARG A 405 0.13 -26.17 1.29
C ARG A 405 -0.78 -25.77 0.13
N HIS A 406 -1.87 -25.05 0.36
CA HIS A 406 -2.71 -24.50 -0.72
C HIS A 406 -2.00 -23.46 -1.60
N GLU A 407 -0.90 -22.87 -1.14
CA GLU A 407 -0.05 -21.93 -1.89
C GLU A 407 1.12 -22.62 -2.63
N GLY A 408 1.19 -23.96 -2.56
CA GLY A 408 2.23 -24.75 -3.18
C GLY A 408 1.76 -26.19 -3.42
N PRO A 409 2.67 -27.18 -3.35
CA PRO A 409 2.28 -28.56 -3.56
C PRO A 409 1.29 -29.02 -2.48
N ASN A 410 0.05 -29.28 -2.86
CA ASN A 410 -1.00 -29.73 -1.96
C ASN A 410 -1.30 -31.23 -2.15
N THR A 411 -0.37 -32.09 -1.77
CA THR A 411 -0.46 -33.54 -1.99
C THR A 411 -1.54 -34.26 -1.17
N THR A 412 -2.17 -33.56 -0.23
CA THR A 412 -3.10 -34.13 0.78
C THR A 412 -4.44 -33.40 0.84
N GLY A 413 -4.70 -32.46 -0.08
CA GLY A 413 -6.03 -31.87 -0.32
C GLY A 413 -6.52 -30.84 0.71
N GLY A 414 -5.68 -30.38 1.64
CA GLY A 414 -6.10 -29.44 2.69
C GLY A 414 -6.36 -28.03 2.18
N THR A 415 -7.36 -27.34 2.74
CA THR A 415 -7.67 -25.92 2.46
C THR A 415 -7.73 -25.11 3.75
N PRO A 416 -7.68 -23.77 3.71
CA PRO A 416 -7.83 -22.96 4.92
C PRO A 416 -9.17 -23.15 5.65
N GLN A 417 -10.23 -23.53 4.92
CA GLN A 417 -11.54 -23.85 5.49
C GLN A 417 -11.56 -25.26 6.07
N ASN A 418 -10.94 -26.22 5.39
CA ASN A 418 -10.87 -27.63 5.75
C ASN A 418 -9.40 -28.09 5.77
N PRO A 419 -8.63 -27.76 6.81
CA PRO A 419 -7.21 -28.10 6.85
C PRO A 419 -7.02 -29.61 6.98
N THR A 420 -5.99 -30.14 6.34
CA THR A 420 -5.52 -31.50 6.63
C THR A 420 -4.93 -31.53 8.04
N ILE A 421 -5.40 -32.43 8.88
CA ILE A 421 -4.92 -32.61 10.25
C ILE A 421 -4.20 -33.96 10.38
N TRP A 422 -3.04 -33.98 11.03
CA TRP A 422 -2.36 -35.21 11.44
C TRP A 422 -1.81 -35.08 12.86
N PHE A 423 -1.51 -36.22 13.46
CA PHE A 423 -1.09 -36.30 14.85
C PHE A 423 0.35 -36.79 14.97
N TYR A 424 1.16 -36.03 15.69
CA TYR A 424 2.43 -36.50 16.23
C TYR A 424 2.14 -37.38 17.45
N ALA A 425 2.96 -38.43 17.60
CA ALA A 425 2.93 -39.30 18.77
C ALA A 425 3.08 -38.51 20.07
#